data_AF-A0A920U2R1-F1
#
_entry.id   AF-A0A920U2R1-F1
#
_cell.length_a   1.000
_cell.length_b   1.000
_cell.length_c   1.000
_cell.angle_alpha   90.00
_cell.angle_beta   90.00
_cell.angle_gamma   90.00
#
_symmetry.space_group_name_H-M   'P 1'
#
loop_
_entity.id
_entity.type
_entity.pdbx_description
1 polymer ?
#
loop_
_entity_poly.entity_id
_entity_poly.type
_entity_poly.pdbx_seq_one_letter_code
_entity_poly.pdbx_strand_id
1 'polypeptide(L)'
;MFRGLEQVRDGRPADLEVLGQHYGKGLDLIKSFRQSDVLYRPRTAVWQVSTPEESALTIGTVRGQQAGMVRVRHIILAAGAMERPTPFPGWTLPGVLTAGAGQTLLKSSGLVPKGRIVLAGSGPLFYLYASQLIDAGKQPDIVLDTRPVASWKARAAALPVLATDPNAMRRGLGWMAQSTRKGACPSDDRWLAGNR
;
A
#
# COMPACT_ATOMS: atom_id res chain seq x y z
N MET A 1 7.63 -1.24 1.58
CA MET A 1 8.94 -0.56 1.40
C MET A 1 9.33 0.07 2.74
N PHE A 2 10.37 -0.43 3.40
CA PHE A 2 10.73 -0.10 4.79
C PHE A 2 11.45 1.25 4.98
N ARG A 3 11.50 2.12 3.96
CA ARG A 3 12.19 3.42 4.02
C ARG A 3 11.70 4.31 5.14
N GLY A 4 10.40 4.29 5.43
CA GLY A 4 9.81 5.11 6.50
C GLY A 4 9.96 4.48 7.89
N LEU A 5 10.44 3.25 8.00
CA LEU A 5 10.38 2.52 9.26
C LEU A 5 11.46 2.98 10.25
N GLU A 6 12.68 3.23 9.74
CA GLU A 6 13.75 3.88 10.51
C GLU A 6 13.27 5.28 10.97
N GLN A 7 12.60 6.04 10.09
CA GLN A 7 12.07 7.38 10.42
C GLN A 7 10.96 7.35 11.47
N VAL A 8 10.03 6.40 11.40
CA VAL A 8 8.96 6.24 12.40
C VAL A 8 9.54 5.81 13.73
N ARG A 9 10.48 4.85 13.75
CA ARG A 9 11.15 4.43 14.99
C ARG A 9 11.86 5.60 15.67
N ASP A 10 12.61 6.38 14.90
CA ASP A 10 13.50 7.41 15.46
C ASP A 10 12.75 8.71 15.80
N GLY A 11 11.66 9.02 15.09
CA GLY A 11 10.93 10.28 15.26
C GLY A 11 9.55 10.18 15.89
N ARG A 12 8.86 9.03 15.76
CA ARG A 12 7.44 8.85 16.17
C ARG A 12 7.17 7.41 16.64
N PRO A 13 7.84 6.92 17.69
CA PRO A 13 7.77 5.51 18.10
C PRO A 13 6.37 5.06 18.51
N ALA A 14 5.54 5.97 19.06
CA ALA A 14 4.14 5.69 19.42
C ALA A 14 3.29 5.23 18.22
N ASP A 15 3.63 5.69 17.01
CA ASP A 15 2.87 5.31 15.81
C ASP A 15 3.12 3.87 15.38
N LEU A 16 4.16 3.20 15.92
CA LEU A 16 4.40 1.79 15.64
C LEU A 16 3.25 0.90 16.16
N GLU A 17 2.59 1.30 17.25
CA GLU A 17 1.41 0.60 17.77
C GLU A 17 0.23 0.73 16.81
N VAL A 18 -0.01 1.94 16.30
CA VAL A 18 -1.08 2.25 15.31
C VAL A 18 -0.82 1.57 13.97
N LEU A 19 0.44 1.47 13.54
CA LEU A 19 0.82 0.81 12.28
C LEU A 19 0.84 -0.72 12.38
N GLY A 20 0.78 -1.25 13.59
CA GLY A 20 0.66 -2.67 13.91
C GLY A 20 1.98 -3.43 14.01
N GLN A 21 1.97 -4.53 14.77
CA GLN A 21 3.16 -5.34 15.11
C GLN A 21 3.94 -5.87 13.89
N HIS A 22 3.27 -6.09 12.76
CA HIS A 22 3.91 -6.56 11.53
C HIS A 22 4.81 -5.51 10.89
N TYR A 23 4.52 -4.22 11.11
CA TYR A 23 5.40 -3.15 10.67
C TYR A 23 6.73 -3.27 11.42
N GLY A 24 6.70 -3.42 12.74
CA GLY A 24 7.90 -3.58 13.58
C GLY A 24 8.83 -4.74 13.20
N LYS A 25 8.31 -5.86 12.70
CA LYS A 25 9.12 -7.01 12.21
C LYS A 25 10.10 -6.63 11.08
N GLY A 26 9.85 -5.52 10.38
CA GLY A 26 10.77 -4.98 9.38
C GLY A 26 12.11 -4.53 9.95
N LEU A 27 12.20 -4.22 11.26
CA LEU A 27 13.42 -3.71 11.89
C LEU A 27 14.56 -4.71 11.84
N ASP A 28 14.29 -5.98 12.13
CA ASP A 28 15.32 -7.02 12.12
C ASP A 28 15.87 -7.23 10.71
N LEU A 29 14.99 -7.21 9.70
CA LEU A 29 15.40 -7.29 8.30
C LEU A 29 16.25 -6.09 7.88
N ILE A 30 15.88 -4.87 8.29
CA ILE A 30 16.68 -3.67 8.03
C ILE A 30 18.05 -3.81 8.68
N LYS A 31 18.10 -4.22 9.95
CA LYS A 31 19.36 -4.42 10.68
C LYS A 31 20.28 -5.40 9.95
N SER A 32 19.77 -6.58 9.60
CA SER A 32 20.54 -7.59 8.85
C SER A 32 20.98 -7.09 7.48
N PHE A 33 20.13 -6.34 6.77
CA PHE A 33 20.49 -5.73 5.48
C PHE A 33 21.63 -4.71 5.63
N ARG A 34 21.57 -3.85 6.65
CA ARG A 34 22.61 -2.83 6.92
C ARG A 34 23.97 -3.44 7.29
N GLN A 35 23.96 -4.65 7.86
CA GLN A 35 25.16 -5.39 8.26
C GLN A 35 25.76 -6.26 7.13
N SER A 36 25.11 -6.32 5.97
CA SER A 36 25.57 -7.12 4.83
C SER A 36 26.57 -6.36 3.94
N ASP A 37 27.34 -7.10 3.14
CA ASP A 37 28.27 -6.53 2.16
C ASP A 37 27.59 -6.04 0.87
N VAL A 38 26.26 -5.89 0.87
CA VAL A 38 25.52 -5.43 -0.30
C VAL A 38 25.78 -3.95 -0.55
N LEU A 39 26.24 -3.63 -1.76
CA LEU A 39 26.37 -2.24 -2.20
C LEU A 39 24.99 -1.58 -2.33
N TYR A 40 24.63 -0.77 -1.35
CA TYR A 40 23.36 -0.05 -1.31
C TYR A 40 23.48 1.38 -1.85
N ARG A 41 22.77 1.68 -2.94
CA ARG A 41 22.73 3.01 -3.58
C ARG A 41 21.31 3.60 -3.56
N PRO A 42 20.88 4.25 -2.45
CA PRO A 42 19.58 4.90 -2.39
C PRO A 42 19.55 6.16 -3.27
N ARG A 43 18.34 6.59 -3.64
CA ARG A 43 18.11 7.75 -4.55
C ARG A 43 18.77 7.57 -5.93
N THR A 44 18.97 6.32 -6.34
CA THR A 44 19.39 5.96 -7.69
C THR A 44 18.21 5.33 -8.42
N ALA A 45 17.83 5.91 -9.56
CA ALA A 45 16.84 5.33 -10.46
C ALA A 45 17.54 4.45 -11.49
N VAL A 46 17.03 3.24 -11.71
CA VAL A 46 17.35 2.44 -12.89
C VAL A 46 16.30 2.77 -13.94
N TRP A 47 16.70 3.35 -15.06
CA TRP A 47 15.78 3.84 -16.09
C TRP A 47 15.80 3.00 -17.37
N GLN A 48 16.85 2.18 -17.54
CA GLN A 48 17.01 1.32 -18.70
C GLN A 48 17.67 0.00 -18.31
N VAL A 49 17.24 -1.06 -18.98
CA VAL A 49 17.96 -2.33 -19.09
C VAL A 49 18.25 -2.55 -20.58
N SER A 50 19.50 -2.83 -20.93
CA SER A 50 19.91 -3.06 -22.31
C SER A 50 20.88 -4.25 -22.42
N THR A 51 20.87 -4.86 -23.60
CA THR A 51 21.78 -5.93 -24.00
C THR A 51 22.58 -5.50 -25.22
N PRO A 52 23.61 -4.64 -25.05
CA PRO A 52 24.42 -4.16 -26.18
C PRO A 52 25.16 -5.27 -26.94
N GLU A 53 25.39 -6.42 -26.30
CA GLU A 53 25.93 -7.65 -26.92
C GLU A 53 25.09 -8.83 -26.40
N GLU A 54 25.06 -9.96 -27.12
CA GLU A 54 24.25 -11.15 -26.75
C GLU A 54 24.51 -11.64 -25.30
N SER A 55 25.72 -11.43 -24.77
CA SER A 55 26.13 -11.92 -23.44
C SER A 55 26.25 -10.81 -22.38
N ALA A 56 25.71 -9.62 -22.64
CA ALA A 56 26.02 -8.40 -21.91
C ALA A 56 24.80 -7.70 -21.32
N LEU A 57 24.42 -7.96 -20.06
CA LEU A 57 23.39 -7.15 -19.42
C LEU A 57 23.99 -5.83 -18.90
N THR A 58 23.38 -4.71 -19.27
CA THR A 58 23.76 -3.39 -18.77
C THR A 58 22.53 -2.66 -18.25
N ILE A 59 22.68 -1.92 -17.15
CA ILE A 59 21.63 -1.07 -16.59
C ILE A 59 22.04 0.41 -16.66
N GLY A 60 21.10 1.25 -17.09
CA GLY A 60 21.21 2.69 -17.03
C GLY A 60 20.76 3.19 -15.67
N THR A 61 21.62 3.95 -15.00
CA THR A 61 21.37 4.51 -13.67
C THR A 61 21.44 6.03 -13.69
N VAL A 62 20.59 6.67 -12.90
CA VAL A 62 20.62 8.12 -12.67
C VAL A 62 20.57 8.39 -11.17
N ARG A 63 21.46 9.26 -10.68
CA ARG A 63 21.49 9.72 -9.29
C ARG A 63 21.78 11.22 -9.26
N GLY A 64 20.78 12.02 -8.92
CA GLY A 64 20.87 13.48 -9.05
C GLY A 64 21.09 13.85 -10.52
N GLN A 65 22.16 14.61 -10.81
CA GLN A 65 22.54 15.00 -12.17
C GLN A 65 23.53 14.02 -12.84
N GLN A 66 23.87 12.91 -12.17
CA GLN A 66 24.83 11.94 -12.70
C GLN A 66 24.09 10.77 -13.34
N ALA A 67 24.36 10.52 -14.62
CA ALA A 67 23.93 9.34 -15.34
C ALA A 67 25.13 8.39 -15.57
N GLY A 68 24.88 7.09 -15.57
CA GLY A 68 25.93 6.10 -15.82
C GLY A 68 25.39 4.74 -16.18
N MET A 69 26.23 3.93 -16.81
CA MET A 69 25.94 2.56 -17.22
C MET A 69 26.69 1.57 -16.33
N VAL A 70 26.03 0.49 -15.92
CA VAL A 70 26.63 -0.56 -15.09
C VAL A 70 26.38 -1.91 -15.75
N ARG A 71 27.46 -2.63 -16.06
CA ARG A 71 27.37 -4.01 -16.56
C ARG A 71 27.08 -4.96 -15.41
N VAL A 72 26.15 -5.88 -15.61
CA VAL A 72 25.69 -6.83 -14.60
C VAL A 72 25.60 -8.24 -15.21
N ARG A 73 25.65 -9.27 -14.36
CA ARG A 73 25.47 -10.66 -14.80
C ARG A 73 24.01 -11.11 -14.74
N HIS A 74 23.27 -10.62 -13.76
CA HIS A 74 21.88 -10.98 -13.50
C HIS A 74 21.14 -9.76 -12.97
N ILE A 75 19.83 -9.71 -13.21
CA ILE A 75 18.94 -8.66 -12.73
C ILE A 75 17.77 -9.31 -12.00
N ILE A 76 17.51 -8.85 -10.78
CA ILE A 76 16.29 -9.17 -10.04
C ILE A 76 15.41 -7.92 -10.04
N LEU A 77 14.22 -8.02 -10.63
CA LEU A 77 13.26 -6.92 -10.66
C LEU A 77 12.38 -6.97 -9.41
N ALA A 78 12.58 -5.99 -8.53
CA ALA A 78 11.79 -5.80 -7.31
C ALA A 78 11.24 -4.36 -7.21
N ALA A 79 10.77 -3.81 -8.34
CA ALA A 79 10.30 -2.42 -8.45
C ALA A 79 8.99 -2.14 -7.69
N GLY A 80 8.32 -3.18 -7.19
CA GLY A 80 7.03 -3.07 -6.50
C GLY A 80 5.85 -3.05 -7.49
N ALA A 81 4.73 -2.49 -7.04
CA ALA A 81 3.51 -2.36 -7.83
C ALA A 81 2.97 -0.93 -7.70
N MET A 82 2.34 -0.43 -8.75
CA MET A 82 1.65 0.86 -8.76
C MET A 82 0.14 0.64 -8.70
N GLU A 83 -0.54 1.49 -7.93
CA GLU A 83 -1.99 1.55 -7.96
C GLU A 83 -2.48 2.10 -9.31
N ARG A 84 -3.59 1.56 -9.80
CA ARG A 84 -4.26 2.06 -11.01
C ARG A 84 -5.55 2.76 -10.57
N PRO A 85 -5.62 4.10 -10.57
CA PRO A 85 -6.86 4.79 -10.26
C PRO A 85 -7.92 4.50 -11.34
N THR A 86 -9.18 4.40 -10.94
CA THR A 86 -10.31 4.27 -11.86
C THR A 86 -10.85 5.67 -12.16
N PRO A 87 -10.87 6.14 -13.42
CA PRO A 87 -11.44 7.45 -13.74
C PRO A 87 -12.96 7.47 -13.52
N PHE A 88 -13.46 8.49 -12.81
CA PHE A 88 -14.88 8.80 -12.64
C PHE A 88 -15.05 10.32 -12.48
N PRO A 89 -16.19 10.94 -12.82
CA PRO A 89 -16.36 12.39 -12.68
C PRO A 89 -15.95 12.91 -11.29
N GLY A 90 -15.02 13.88 -11.25
CA GLY A 90 -14.48 14.43 -10.00
C GLY A 90 -13.26 13.70 -9.41
N TRP A 91 -12.76 12.62 -10.03
CA TRP A 91 -11.61 11.84 -9.52
C TRP A 91 -10.29 12.62 -9.41
N THR A 92 -10.19 13.80 -10.01
CA THR A 92 -9.03 14.70 -9.95
C THR A 92 -9.20 15.85 -8.96
N LEU A 93 -10.33 15.93 -8.26
CA LEU A 93 -10.59 17.02 -7.30
C LEU A 93 -9.68 16.90 -6.06
N PRO A 94 -9.33 18.04 -5.42
CA PRO A 94 -8.62 18.04 -4.16
C PRO A 94 -9.31 17.15 -3.11
N GLY A 95 -8.53 16.31 -2.43
CA GLY A 95 -9.02 15.35 -1.44
C GLY A 95 -9.24 13.93 -1.98
N VAL A 96 -9.27 13.75 -3.31
CA VAL A 96 -9.25 12.40 -3.92
C VAL A 96 -7.81 11.88 -3.98
N LEU A 97 -7.57 10.70 -3.42
CA LEU A 97 -6.25 10.06 -3.36
C LEU A 97 -6.38 8.54 -3.40
N THR A 98 -5.33 7.85 -3.86
CA THR A 98 -5.31 6.39 -3.85
C THR A 98 -5.13 5.86 -2.41
N ALA A 99 -5.60 4.64 -2.15
CA ALA A 99 -5.48 4.05 -0.81
C ALA A 99 -4.02 3.95 -0.36
N GLY A 100 -3.10 3.62 -1.27
CA GLY A 100 -1.66 3.59 -0.99
C GLY A 100 -1.05 4.98 -0.78
N ALA A 101 -1.55 6.04 -1.44
CA ALA A 101 -1.14 7.41 -1.13
C ALA A 101 -1.57 7.80 0.30
N GLY A 102 -2.81 7.48 0.68
CA GLY A 102 -3.32 7.72 2.03
C GLY A 102 -2.53 6.93 3.08
N GLN A 103 -2.27 5.66 2.79
CA GLN A 103 -1.44 4.80 3.64
C GLN A 103 0.00 5.31 3.75
N THR A 104 0.55 5.90 2.69
CA THR A 104 1.88 6.53 2.71
C THR A 104 1.87 7.74 3.64
N LEU A 105 0.90 8.64 3.52
CA LEU A 105 0.75 9.82 4.39
C LEU A 105 0.61 9.43 5.86
N LEU A 106 -0.19 8.41 6.15
CA LEU A 106 -0.32 7.85 7.49
C LEU A 106 1.02 7.31 8.01
N LYS A 107 1.70 6.46 7.23
CA LYS A 107 2.94 5.81 7.66
C LYS A 107 4.12 6.77 7.79
N SER A 108 4.34 7.64 6.80
CA SER A 108 5.51 8.53 6.79
C SER A 108 5.35 9.73 7.70
N SER A 109 4.12 10.24 7.82
CA SER A 109 3.86 11.57 8.38
C SER A 109 2.76 11.58 9.45
N GLY A 110 2.06 10.47 9.69
CA GLY A 110 1.00 10.38 10.70
C GLY A 110 -0.25 11.13 10.30
N LEU A 111 -0.35 11.51 9.03
CA LEU A 111 -1.44 12.32 8.52
C LEU A 111 -2.61 11.41 8.17
N VAL A 112 -3.75 11.71 8.77
CA VAL A 112 -5.05 11.12 8.44
C VAL A 112 -5.94 12.16 7.79
N PRO A 113 -6.82 11.76 6.84
CA PRO A 113 -7.82 12.67 6.28
C PRO A 113 -8.71 13.28 7.37
N LYS A 114 -9.17 14.52 7.13
CA LYS A 114 -10.14 15.23 7.97
C LYS A 114 -11.51 15.27 7.29
N GLY A 115 -12.57 15.38 8.10
CA GLY A 115 -13.94 15.45 7.61
C GLY A 115 -14.47 14.07 7.22
N ARG A 116 -15.35 14.06 6.21
CA ARG A 116 -16.01 12.85 5.69
C ARG A 116 -15.06 12.04 4.84
N ILE A 117 -14.96 10.74 5.09
CA ILE A 117 -14.03 9.82 4.43
C ILE A 117 -14.82 8.74 3.70
N VAL A 118 -14.64 8.66 2.39
CA VAL A 118 -15.17 7.60 1.55
C VAL A 118 -14.00 6.78 1.01
N LEU A 119 -14.07 5.47 1.19
CA LEU A 119 -13.16 4.52 0.56
C LEU A 119 -13.93 3.76 -0.51
N ALA A 120 -13.50 3.85 -1.76
CA ALA A 120 -14.11 3.13 -2.88
C ALA A 120 -13.02 2.42 -3.70
N GLY A 121 -13.23 1.15 -4.00
CA GLY A 121 -12.27 0.39 -4.80
C GLY A 121 -12.44 -1.12 -4.65
N SER A 122 -11.40 -1.86 -4.97
CA SER A 122 -11.39 -3.32 -4.92
C SER A 122 -10.07 -3.86 -4.37
N GLY A 123 -10.13 -5.07 -3.81
CA GLY A 123 -8.96 -5.79 -3.33
C GLY A 123 -8.63 -5.55 -1.85
N PRO A 124 -7.60 -6.23 -1.33
CA PRO A 124 -7.34 -6.26 0.11
C PRO A 124 -6.74 -4.97 0.68
N LEU A 125 -6.09 -4.14 -0.15
CA LEU A 125 -5.37 -2.95 0.30
C LEU A 125 -6.30 -1.90 0.93
N PHE A 126 -7.50 -1.70 0.36
CA PHE A 126 -8.41 -0.69 0.90
C PHE A 126 -8.99 -1.10 2.26
N TYR A 127 -9.24 -2.41 2.50
CA TYR A 127 -9.66 -2.90 3.83
C TYR A 127 -8.56 -2.75 4.86
N LEU A 128 -7.30 -2.98 4.48
CA LEU A 128 -6.16 -2.68 5.35
C LEU A 128 -6.08 -1.18 5.66
N TYR A 129 -6.28 -0.31 4.68
CA TYR A 129 -6.24 1.13 4.95
C TYR A 129 -7.45 1.57 5.80
N ALA A 130 -8.63 0.99 5.58
CA ALA A 130 -9.81 1.23 6.41
C ALA A 130 -9.58 0.86 7.87
N SER A 131 -9.01 -0.32 8.15
CA SER A 131 -8.67 -0.71 9.53
C SER A 131 -7.65 0.24 10.15
N GLN A 132 -6.62 0.64 9.41
CA GLN A 132 -5.62 1.60 9.91
C GLN A 132 -6.21 2.99 10.21
N LEU A 133 -7.19 3.45 9.44
CA LEU A 133 -7.91 4.67 9.76
C LEU A 133 -8.72 4.52 11.05
N ILE A 134 -9.43 3.40 11.22
CA ILE A 134 -10.21 3.10 12.43
C ILE A 134 -9.29 3.03 13.66
N ASP A 135 -8.15 2.36 13.54
CA ASP A 135 -7.15 2.26 14.61
C ASP A 135 -6.52 3.63 14.94
N ALA A 136 -6.44 4.54 13.94
CA ALA A 136 -6.07 5.95 14.13
C ALA A 136 -7.25 6.85 14.59
N GLY A 137 -8.39 6.27 14.97
CA GLY A 137 -9.55 6.99 15.48
C GLY A 137 -10.36 7.74 14.41
N LYS A 138 -10.17 7.42 13.12
CA LYS A 138 -10.91 8.00 11.99
C LYS A 138 -11.78 6.93 11.33
N GLN A 139 -13.08 7.02 11.56
CA GLN A 139 -14.05 6.11 10.96
C GLN A 139 -14.39 6.55 9.54
N PRO A 140 -14.20 5.71 8.49
CA PRO A 140 -14.76 5.99 7.18
C PRO A 140 -16.30 5.99 7.22
N ASP A 141 -16.92 6.99 6.60
CA ASP A 141 -18.37 7.08 6.45
C ASP A 141 -18.89 5.98 5.52
N ILE A 142 -18.15 5.71 4.43
CA ILE A 142 -18.53 4.73 3.41
C ILE A 142 -17.31 3.90 3.02
N VAL A 143 -17.52 2.58 2.95
CA VAL A 143 -16.56 1.63 2.39
C VAL A 143 -17.26 0.87 1.26
N LEU A 144 -16.96 1.25 0.02
CA LEU A 144 -17.55 0.70 -1.20
C LEU A 144 -16.58 -0.29 -1.86
N ASP A 145 -16.82 -1.58 -1.67
CA ASP A 145 -16.17 -2.64 -2.44
C ASP A 145 -16.86 -2.79 -3.79
N THR A 146 -16.15 -2.49 -4.88
CA THR A 146 -16.70 -2.51 -6.24
C THR A 146 -16.70 -3.91 -6.87
N ARG A 147 -16.24 -4.94 -6.14
CA ARG A 147 -16.25 -6.32 -6.66
C ARG A 147 -17.67 -6.89 -6.65
N PRO A 148 -18.03 -7.69 -7.67
CA PRO A 148 -19.26 -8.46 -7.60
C PRO A 148 -19.19 -9.45 -6.44
N VAL A 149 -20.34 -9.74 -5.85
CA VAL A 149 -20.43 -10.77 -4.80
C VAL A 149 -19.94 -12.10 -5.39
N ALA A 150 -18.89 -12.64 -4.78
CA ALA A 150 -18.29 -13.88 -5.26
C ALA A 150 -19.31 -15.03 -5.19
N SER A 151 -19.45 -15.76 -6.30
CA SER A 151 -20.28 -16.95 -6.34
C SER A 151 -19.77 -18.01 -5.36
N TRP A 152 -20.65 -18.90 -4.91
CA TRP A 152 -20.26 -20.04 -4.07
C TRP A 152 -19.10 -20.84 -4.67
N LYS A 153 -19.13 -21.10 -5.99
CA LYS A 153 -18.08 -21.83 -6.71
C LYS A 153 -16.72 -21.11 -6.62
N ALA A 154 -16.69 -19.79 -6.82
CA ALA A 154 -15.47 -19.01 -6.71
C ALA A 154 -14.90 -19.01 -5.29
N ARG A 155 -15.77 -18.97 -4.28
CA ARG A 155 -15.37 -19.07 -2.87
C ARG A 155 -14.79 -20.44 -2.54
N ALA A 156 -15.43 -21.51 -3.01
CA ALA A 156 -14.94 -22.88 -2.82
C ALA A 156 -13.58 -23.10 -3.50
N ALA A 157 -13.39 -22.57 -4.72
CA ALA A 157 -12.12 -22.65 -5.44
C ALA A 157 -10.97 -21.90 -4.74
N ALA A 158 -11.27 -20.88 -3.94
CA ALA A 158 -10.27 -20.13 -3.18
C ALA A 158 -9.86 -20.83 -1.87
N LEU A 159 -10.62 -21.84 -1.38
CA LEU A 159 -10.33 -22.50 -0.10
C LEU A 159 -8.94 -23.12 0.00
N PRO A 160 -8.40 -23.85 -1.01
CA PRO A 160 -7.07 -24.42 -0.92
C PRO A 160 -5.99 -23.34 -0.77
N VAL A 161 -6.14 -22.23 -1.49
CA VAL A 161 -5.21 -21.09 -1.42
C VAL A 161 -5.29 -20.42 -0.05
N LEU A 162 -6.49 -20.21 0.47
CA LEU A 162 -6.67 -19.63 1.81
C LEU A 162 -6.10 -20.54 2.91
N ALA A 163 -6.12 -21.85 2.72
CA ALA A 163 -5.53 -22.81 3.67
C ALA A 163 -3.99 -22.77 3.70
N THR A 164 -3.32 -22.23 2.67
CA THR A 164 -1.85 -22.11 2.66
C THR A 164 -1.30 -21.08 3.64
N ASP A 165 -2.09 -20.05 3.98
CA ASP A 165 -1.75 -19.08 5.04
C ASP A 165 -3.02 -18.72 5.84
N PRO A 166 -3.39 -19.55 6.82
CA PRO A 166 -4.55 -19.31 7.68
C PRO A 166 -4.44 -17.98 8.45
N ASN A 167 -3.21 -17.53 8.73
CA ASN A 167 -2.99 -16.27 9.43
C ASN A 167 -3.31 -15.07 8.54
N ALA A 168 -2.91 -15.09 7.26
CA ALA A 168 -3.32 -14.06 6.30
C ALA A 168 -4.83 -14.04 6.09
N MET A 169 -5.46 -15.21 5.98
CA MET A 169 -6.92 -15.32 5.88
C MET A 169 -7.61 -14.67 7.09
N ARG A 170 -7.21 -15.04 8.31
CA ARG A 170 -7.78 -14.50 9.55
C ARG A 170 -7.62 -12.98 9.64
N ARG A 171 -6.46 -12.45 9.25
CA ARG A 171 -6.22 -10.99 9.20
C ARG A 171 -7.14 -10.29 8.20
N GLY A 172 -7.24 -10.82 6.99
CA GLY A 172 -8.11 -10.27 5.96
C GLY A 172 -9.57 -10.24 6.40
N LEU A 173 -10.06 -11.33 7.01
CA LEU A 173 -11.39 -11.39 7.61
C LEU A 173 -11.57 -10.37 8.74
N GLY A 174 -10.56 -10.18 9.59
CA GLY A 174 -10.56 -9.16 10.64
C GLY A 174 -10.73 -7.75 10.09
N TRP A 175 -9.95 -7.37 9.07
CA TRP A 175 -10.07 -6.05 8.43
C TRP A 175 -11.43 -5.84 7.78
N MET A 176 -11.96 -6.85 7.08
CA MET A 176 -13.30 -6.79 6.47
C MET A 176 -14.40 -6.64 7.53
N ALA A 177 -14.33 -7.38 8.64
CA ALA A 177 -15.31 -7.29 9.72
C ALA A 177 -15.28 -5.94 10.45
N GLN A 178 -14.08 -5.40 10.69
CA GLN A 178 -13.90 -4.07 11.31
C GLN A 178 -14.46 -2.95 10.42
N SER A 179 -14.29 -3.09 9.10
CA SER A 179 -14.71 -2.09 8.11
C SER A 179 -16.22 -2.12 7.83
N THR A 180 -16.84 -3.32 7.80
CA THR A 180 -18.27 -3.48 7.45
C THR A 180 -19.21 -3.19 8.61
N ARG A 181 -18.79 -3.40 9.87
CA ARG A 181 -19.63 -3.14 11.05
C ARG A 181 -19.97 -1.65 11.27
N LYS A 182 -19.31 -0.73 10.57
CA LYS A 182 -19.38 0.70 10.88
C LYS A 182 -19.52 1.63 9.66
N GLY A 183 -19.53 1.09 8.44
CA GLY A 183 -19.74 1.86 7.21
C GLY A 183 -20.91 1.28 6.43
N ALA A 184 -22.14 1.67 6.78
CA ALA A 184 -23.30 1.44 5.93
C ALA A 184 -23.43 2.65 4.98
N CYS A 185 -23.61 2.40 3.68
CA CYS A 185 -23.99 3.46 2.74
C CYS A 185 -25.33 4.06 3.21
N PRO A 186 -25.40 5.34 3.60
CA PRO A 186 -26.66 5.95 4.00
C PRO A 186 -27.59 5.95 2.78
N SER A 187 -28.80 5.40 2.91
CA SER A 187 -29.81 5.33 1.84
C SER A 187 -30.45 6.68 1.48
N ASP A 188 -29.82 7.79 1.89
CA ASP A 188 -30.41 9.13 1.87
C ASP A 188 -29.64 10.03 0.90
N ASP A 189 -30.34 10.55 -0.10
CA ASP A 189 -29.82 11.44 -1.16
C ASP A 189 -29.27 12.79 -0.64
N ARG A 190 -29.40 13.04 0.67
CA ARG A 190 -28.83 14.21 1.37
C ARG A 190 -27.31 14.35 1.18
N TRP A 191 -26.61 13.28 0.78
CA TRP A 191 -25.17 13.32 0.46
C TRP A 191 -24.84 14.02 -0.87
N LEU A 192 -25.70 13.92 -1.88
CA LEU A 192 -25.46 14.55 -3.19
C LEU A 192 -25.81 16.05 -3.18
N ALA A 193 -26.64 16.48 -2.23
CA ALA A 193 -27.18 17.84 -2.18
C ALA A 193 -26.25 18.87 -1.50
N GLY A 194 -25.17 18.44 -0.84
CA GLY A 194 -24.36 19.30 0.03
C GLY A 194 -23.25 20.12 -0.62
N ASN A 195 -23.16 20.16 -1.96
CA ASN A 195 -22.09 20.87 -2.66
C ASN A 195 -22.59 21.53 -3.96
N ARG A 196 -23.71 22.26 -3.88
CA ARG A 196 -24.07 23.31 -4.84
C ARG A 196 -23.80 24.68 -4.23
#